data_AF-A0A3D4A9J4-F1
#
_entry.id   AF-A0A3D4A9J4-F1
#
_cell.length_a   1.000
_cell.length_b   1.000
_cell.length_c   1.000
_cell.angle_alpha   90.00
_cell.angle_beta   90.00
_cell.angle_gamma   90.00
#
_symmetry.space_group_name_H-M   'P 1'
#
loop_
_entity.id
_entity.type
_entity.pdbx_description
1 polymer ?
#
loop_
_entity_poly.entity_id
_entity_poly.type
_entity_poly.pdbx_seq_one_letter_code
_entity_poly.pdbx_strand_id
1 'polypeptide(L)'
;RRAIARAATAGPHGLPLIGGGDWNDGLNRVGLGGKGESVWLAWFESCVLEDFAELLTLRELGEEARACRARAAQLAKTIDAQAWDGAWYRRAYFDDGAPLGSKENAEARIDSLPQTWAAISGAGSPDRVDVALLSLEENLVREADDLILLFTPPFDKTSADVGYIKGYPPGVRENGGQYTHAAAWVAMAFARRGDGDKAVRLLRMLNPVERAREDEDRERYKVEPYVMAGDVYSLASQVGRGGWTWYTGAAAWTYRVWLEEVLGFQRRGDALTINPVIPKDWAGFRIQYRYQNTLYRIAVENPDHCSRGVTLVELDGVAAADKIVTLRDDALPHEVRVLLGTKQPA
;
A
#
# COMPACT_ATOMS: atom_id res chain seq x y z
N ARG A 1 18.59 -5.70 -12.64
CA ARG A 1 18.87 -6.77 -13.64
C ARG A 1 18.96 -8.17 -13.03
N ARG A 2 20.02 -8.55 -12.28
CA ARG A 2 20.13 -9.91 -11.69
C ARG A 2 18.94 -10.31 -10.81
N ALA A 3 18.46 -9.39 -9.97
CA ALA A 3 17.28 -9.60 -9.14
C ALA A 3 16.02 -9.86 -10.00
N ILE A 4 15.79 -9.05 -11.04
CA ILE A 4 14.68 -9.23 -12.00
C ILE A 4 14.76 -10.62 -12.67
N ALA A 5 15.93 -11.00 -13.18
CA ALA A 5 16.12 -12.30 -13.81
C ALA A 5 15.88 -13.47 -12.84
N ARG A 6 16.24 -13.32 -11.57
CA ARG A 6 15.99 -14.33 -10.53
C ARG A 6 14.51 -14.41 -10.15
N ALA A 7 13.81 -13.28 -10.14
CA ALA A 7 12.40 -13.18 -9.75
C ALA A 7 11.43 -13.62 -10.86
N ALA A 8 11.86 -13.64 -12.12
CA ALA A 8 11.07 -13.99 -13.31
C ALA A 8 10.70 -15.49 -13.40
N THR A 9 10.06 -15.99 -12.36
CA THR A 9 9.49 -17.33 -12.28
C THR A 9 8.06 -17.34 -12.83
N ALA A 10 7.59 -18.52 -13.21
CA ALA A 10 6.22 -18.72 -13.65
C ALA A 10 5.79 -20.14 -13.26
N GLY A 11 4.69 -20.26 -12.51
CA GLY A 11 4.05 -21.53 -12.20
C GLY A 11 3.01 -21.93 -13.23
N PRO A 12 2.16 -22.92 -12.90
CA PRO A 12 1.17 -23.49 -13.82
C PRO A 12 0.17 -22.47 -14.39
N HIS A 13 -0.20 -21.43 -13.64
CA HIS A 13 -1.11 -20.38 -14.11
C HIS A 13 -0.35 -19.19 -14.72
N GLY A 14 0.98 -19.26 -14.83
CA GLY A 14 1.82 -18.17 -15.36
C GLY A 14 2.07 -17.04 -14.35
N LEU A 15 1.79 -17.28 -13.08
CA LEU A 15 2.04 -16.37 -11.96
C LEU A 15 3.40 -16.69 -11.31
N PRO A 16 4.04 -15.74 -10.61
CA PRO A 16 5.31 -16.01 -9.95
C PRO A 16 5.17 -17.09 -8.86
N LEU A 17 6.18 -17.95 -8.76
CA LEU A 17 6.22 -19.00 -7.75
C LEU A 17 6.35 -18.39 -6.35
N ILE A 18 5.51 -18.83 -5.41
CA ILE A 18 5.58 -18.39 -4.01
C ILE A 18 6.74 -19.04 -3.25
N GLY A 19 7.16 -20.24 -3.67
CA GLY A 19 8.24 -20.99 -3.01
C GLY A 19 8.00 -21.19 -1.52
N GLY A 20 9.03 -20.87 -0.71
CA GLY A 20 8.99 -20.97 0.75
C GLY A 20 8.36 -19.78 1.47
N GLY A 21 7.61 -18.93 0.77
CA GLY A 21 6.98 -17.72 1.30
C GLY A 21 7.18 -16.51 0.38
N ASP A 22 6.24 -15.58 0.44
CA ASP A 22 6.38 -14.25 -0.16
C ASP A 22 6.53 -13.20 0.95
N TRP A 23 5.89 -12.02 0.87
CA TRP A 23 5.90 -11.07 1.98
C TRP A 23 5.28 -11.63 3.27
N ASN A 24 4.31 -12.54 3.16
CA ASN A 24 3.79 -13.24 4.33
C ASN A 24 4.64 -14.48 4.60
N ASP A 25 5.66 -14.32 5.45
CA ASP A 25 6.56 -15.40 5.86
C ASP A 25 5.80 -16.61 6.43
N GLY A 26 4.63 -16.38 7.04
CA GLY A 26 3.76 -17.42 7.60
C GLY A 26 3.22 -18.42 6.59
N LEU A 27 3.17 -18.05 5.31
CA LEU A 27 2.70 -18.89 4.20
C LEU A 27 3.82 -19.77 3.60
N ASN A 28 4.78 -20.17 4.43
CA ASN A 28 6.00 -20.83 3.97
C ASN A 28 5.85 -22.25 3.43
N ARG A 29 4.63 -22.81 3.44
CA ARG A 29 4.36 -24.18 2.96
C ARG A 29 3.39 -24.25 1.79
N VAL A 30 2.92 -23.10 1.29
CA VAL A 30 2.00 -23.02 0.14
C VAL A 30 2.63 -23.54 -1.17
N GLY A 31 3.92 -23.31 -1.38
CA GLY A 31 4.62 -23.65 -2.62
C GLY A 31 5.92 -24.44 -2.44
N LEU A 32 6.05 -25.22 -1.36
CA LEU A 32 7.26 -26.01 -1.09
C LEU A 32 7.52 -27.09 -2.15
N GLY A 33 6.47 -27.56 -2.83
CA GLY A 33 6.55 -28.46 -3.98
C GLY A 33 7.01 -27.79 -5.28
N GLY A 34 7.27 -26.48 -5.27
CA GLY A 34 7.82 -25.72 -6.39
C GLY A 34 6.81 -25.36 -7.49
N LYS A 35 5.51 -25.51 -7.22
CA LYS A 35 4.42 -25.18 -8.15
C LYS A 35 3.47 -24.12 -7.62
N GLY A 36 3.41 -23.91 -6.31
CA GLY A 36 2.57 -22.87 -5.71
C GLY A 36 2.93 -21.47 -6.21
N GLU A 37 1.93 -20.62 -6.35
CA GLU A 37 2.03 -19.31 -7.00
C GLU A 37 1.47 -18.19 -6.10
N SER A 38 2.02 -16.98 -6.19
CA SER A 38 1.56 -15.81 -5.42
C SER A 38 1.00 -14.72 -6.33
N VAL A 39 -0.24 -14.32 -6.05
CA VAL A 39 -0.91 -13.23 -6.76
C VAL A 39 -0.39 -11.86 -6.30
N TRP A 40 -0.11 -11.71 -5.00
CA TRP A 40 0.54 -10.51 -4.47
C TRP A 40 1.91 -10.29 -5.13
N LEU A 41 2.72 -11.35 -5.23
CA LEU A 41 4.06 -11.25 -5.83
C LEU A 41 3.98 -10.88 -7.32
N ALA A 42 2.94 -11.31 -8.02
CA ALA A 42 2.69 -10.91 -9.40
C ALA A 42 2.44 -9.40 -9.54
N TRP A 43 1.61 -8.81 -8.68
CA TRP A 43 1.41 -7.35 -8.65
C TRP A 43 2.69 -6.62 -8.26
N PHE A 44 3.40 -7.12 -7.24
CA PHE A 44 4.66 -6.54 -6.80
C PHE A 44 5.72 -6.57 -7.90
N GLU A 45 5.88 -7.69 -8.61
CA GLU A 45 6.79 -7.81 -9.76
C GLU A 45 6.42 -6.80 -10.86
N SER A 46 5.12 -6.60 -11.14
CA SER A 46 4.65 -5.57 -12.08
C SER A 46 5.13 -4.17 -11.69
N CYS A 47 4.99 -3.77 -10.41
CA CYS A 47 5.48 -2.48 -9.92
C CYS A 47 7.00 -2.34 -10.13
N VAL A 48 7.75 -3.37 -9.71
CA VAL A 48 9.21 -3.37 -9.78
C VAL A 48 9.70 -3.30 -11.23
N LEU A 49 9.01 -3.96 -12.17
CA LEU A 49 9.35 -3.94 -13.58
C LEU A 49 9.12 -2.56 -14.23
N GLU A 50 8.05 -1.86 -13.88
CA GLU A 50 7.79 -0.49 -14.37
C GLU A 50 8.83 0.48 -13.84
N ASP A 51 9.08 0.50 -12.53
CA ASP A 51 10.12 1.36 -11.93
C ASP A 51 11.51 1.06 -12.50
N PHE A 52 11.82 -0.23 -12.71
CA PHE A 52 13.09 -0.64 -13.30
C PHE A 52 13.19 -0.25 -14.78
N ALA A 53 12.09 -0.26 -15.53
CA ALA A 53 12.05 0.19 -16.92
C ALA A 53 12.34 1.70 -17.05
N GLU A 54 11.91 2.52 -16.08
CA GLU A 54 12.28 3.94 -16.03
C GLU A 54 13.82 4.09 -15.89
N LEU A 55 14.43 3.36 -14.95
CA LEU A 55 15.88 3.37 -14.76
C LEU A 55 16.65 2.89 -16.00
N LEU A 56 16.16 1.86 -16.68
CA LEU A 56 16.75 1.35 -17.93
C LEU A 56 16.64 2.38 -19.04
N THR A 57 15.52 3.11 -19.12
CA THR A 57 15.32 4.19 -20.11
C THR A 57 16.34 5.31 -19.88
N LEU A 58 16.54 5.74 -18.63
CA LEU A 58 17.55 6.75 -18.25
C LEU A 58 19.00 6.30 -18.53
N ARG A 59 19.23 5.00 -18.66
CA ARG A 59 20.53 4.41 -18.98
C ARG A 59 20.65 4.04 -20.46
N GLU A 60 19.73 4.52 -21.29
CA GLU A 60 19.71 4.30 -22.75
C GLU A 60 19.56 2.83 -23.16
N LEU A 61 18.96 2.00 -22.30
CA LEU A 61 18.75 0.56 -22.53
C LEU A 61 17.30 0.30 -22.93
N GLY A 62 16.89 0.91 -24.04
CA GLY A 62 15.49 0.95 -24.47
C GLY A 62 14.86 -0.42 -24.74
N GLU A 63 15.62 -1.39 -25.23
CA GLU A 63 15.09 -2.75 -25.49
C GLU A 63 14.74 -3.48 -24.19
N GLU A 64 15.64 -3.47 -23.21
CA GLU A 64 15.41 -4.07 -21.89
C GLU A 64 14.24 -3.36 -21.19
N ALA A 65 14.15 -2.03 -21.29
CA ALA A 65 13.04 -1.27 -20.73
C ALA A 65 11.69 -1.69 -21.34
N ARG A 66 11.62 -1.85 -22.67
CA ARG A 66 10.42 -2.34 -23.35
C ARG A 66 10.07 -3.76 -22.93
N ALA A 67 11.05 -4.64 -22.75
CA ALA A 67 10.82 -6.01 -22.28
C ALA A 67 10.24 -6.04 -20.85
N CYS A 68 10.74 -5.19 -19.95
CA CYS A 68 10.18 -5.07 -18.59
C CYS A 68 8.71 -4.61 -18.61
N ARG A 69 8.38 -3.56 -19.37
CA ARG A 69 6.99 -3.08 -19.52
C ARG A 69 6.07 -4.13 -20.14
N ALA A 70 6.55 -4.83 -21.17
CA ALA A 70 5.79 -5.91 -21.79
C ALA A 70 5.50 -7.05 -20.80
N ARG A 71 6.47 -7.41 -19.96
CA ARG A 71 6.28 -8.41 -18.90
C ARG A 71 5.31 -7.93 -17.82
N ALA A 72 5.40 -6.68 -17.36
CA ALA A 72 4.48 -6.10 -16.40
C ALA A 72 3.02 -6.13 -16.93
N ALA A 73 2.82 -5.68 -18.17
CA ALA A 73 1.51 -5.74 -18.83
C ALA A 73 1.00 -7.17 -19.01
N GLN A 74 1.88 -8.14 -19.30
CA GLN A 74 1.50 -9.55 -19.40
C GLN A 74 1.10 -10.12 -18.03
N LEU A 75 1.82 -9.78 -16.96
CA LEU A 75 1.48 -10.19 -15.60
C LEU A 75 0.10 -9.69 -15.20
N ALA A 76 -0.20 -8.41 -15.43
CA ALA A 76 -1.52 -7.85 -15.13
C ALA A 76 -2.65 -8.62 -15.83
N LYS A 77 -2.49 -8.93 -17.12
CA LYS A 77 -3.44 -9.77 -17.87
C LYS A 77 -3.57 -11.17 -17.31
N THR A 78 -2.46 -11.80 -16.93
CA THR A 78 -2.46 -13.14 -16.33
C THR A 78 -3.16 -13.13 -14.98
N ILE A 79 -2.91 -12.15 -14.13
CA ILE A 79 -3.58 -12.00 -12.84
C ILE A 79 -5.08 -11.83 -13.04
N ASP A 80 -5.50 -10.98 -13.97
CA ASP A 80 -6.91 -10.79 -14.28
C ASP A 80 -7.58 -12.07 -14.80
N ALA A 81 -6.90 -12.84 -15.66
CA ALA A 81 -7.46 -14.06 -16.23
C ALA A 81 -7.50 -15.22 -15.21
N GLN A 82 -6.49 -15.32 -14.35
CA GLN A 82 -6.27 -16.50 -13.53
C GLN A 82 -6.67 -16.28 -12.07
N ALA A 83 -6.53 -15.09 -11.51
CA ALA A 83 -6.69 -14.86 -10.08
C ALA A 83 -7.99 -14.13 -9.69
N TRP A 84 -8.77 -13.61 -10.64
CA TRP A 84 -10.04 -12.96 -10.32
C TRP A 84 -11.10 -13.98 -9.86
N ASP A 85 -11.64 -13.80 -8.65
CA ASP A 85 -12.57 -14.76 -8.03
C ASP A 85 -14.05 -14.33 -8.11
N GLY A 86 -14.30 -13.19 -8.75
CA GLY A 86 -15.64 -12.64 -8.98
C GLY A 86 -15.87 -11.29 -8.29
N ALA A 87 -15.36 -11.13 -7.07
CA ALA A 87 -15.46 -9.88 -6.29
C ALA A 87 -14.10 -9.40 -5.73
N TRP A 88 -13.08 -10.27 -5.70
CA TRP A 88 -11.72 -9.94 -5.29
C TRP A 88 -10.73 -10.84 -6.02
N TYR A 89 -9.44 -10.52 -5.93
CA TYR A 89 -8.36 -11.38 -6.41
C TYR A 89 -7.99 -12.43 -5.36
N ARG A 90 -7.73 -13.65 -5.80
CA ARG A 90 -7.20 -14.75 -4.98
C ARG A 90 -5.86 -14.36 -4.38
N ARG A 91 -5.48 -15.01 -3.29
CA ARG A 91 -4.21 -14.79 -2.59
C ARG A 91 -3.05 -15.53 -3.24
N ALA A 92 -3.27 -16.79 -3.56
CA ALA A 92 -2.26 -17.72 -4.03
C ALA A 92 -2.89 -18.99 -4.61
N TYR A 93 -2.06 -19.84 -5.18
CA TYR A 93 -2.36 -21.23 -5.50
C TYR A 93 -1.39 -22.15 -4.76
N PHE A 94 -1.89 -23.25 -4.22
CA PHE A 94 -1.06 -24.33 -3.67
C PHE A 94 -0.37 -25.13 -4.78
N ASP A 95 0.57 -25.99 -4.40
CA ASP A 95 1.28 -26.87 -5.34
C ASP A 95 0.37 -27.83 -6.14
N ASP A 96 -0.80 -28.17 -5.59
CA ASP A 96 -1.82 -29.00 -6.25
C ASP A 96 -2.79 -28.19 -7.14
N GLY A 97 -2.62 -26.87 -7.18
CA GLY A 97 -3.47 -25.95 -7.94
C GLY A 97 -4.72 -25.48 -7.20
N ALA A 98 -4.97 -25.92 -5.96
CA ALA A 98 -6.09 -25.42 -5.18
C ALA A 98 -5.91 -23.92 -4.87
N PRO A 99 -6.99 -23.11 -4.91
CA PRO A 99 -6.90 -21.68 -4.61
C PRO A 99 -6.83 -21.40 -3.11
N LEU A 100 -6.12 -20.33 -2.76
CA LEU A 100 -6.12 -19.69 -1.44
C LEU A 100 -6.61 -18.24 -1.59
N GLY A 101 -7.34 -17.69 -0.60
CA GLY A 101 -7.91 -16.34 -0.74
C GLY A 101 -9.13 -16.30 -1.67
N SER A 102 -9.88 -17.40 -1.76
CA SER A 102 -11.05 -17.55 -2.60
C SER A 102 -12.33 -17.65 -1.77
N LYS A 103 -13.46 -17.25 -2.35
CA LYS A 103 -14.83 -17.48 -1.84
C LYS A 103 -15.13 -18.96 -1.55
N GLU A 104 -14.38 -19.88 -2.17
CA GLU A 104 -14.48 -21.33 -1.94
C GLU A 104 -13.80 -21.76 -0.62
N ASN A 105 -12.92 -20.93 -0.05
CA ASN A 105 -12.24 -21.24 1.19
C ASN A 105 -13.09 -20.85 2.41
N ALA A 106 -13.14 -21.74 3.41
CA ALA A 106 -13.81 -21.48 4.69
C ALA A 106 -13.00 -20.54 5.61
N GLU A 107 -11.68 -20.56 5.49
CA GLU A 107 -10.71 -19.73 6.22
C GLU A 107 -9.81 -19.01 5.20
N ALA A 108 -9.26 -17.86 5.55
CA ALA A 108 -8.50 -16.96 4.66
C ALA A 108 -9.22 -16.75 3.33
N ARG A 109 -10.52 -16.43 3.39
CA ARG A 109 -11.40 -16.30 2.22
C ARG A 109 -11.08 -15.07 1.38
N ILE A 110 -10.68 -13.98 2.02
CA ILE A 110 -10.20 -12.76 1.37
C ILE A 110 -8.97 -12.25 2.13
N ASP A 111 -7.93 -11.91 1.38
CA ASP A 111 -6.66 -11.37 1.87
C ASP A 111 -6.45 -9.96 1.30
N SER A 112 -5.92 -9.05 2.12
CA SER A 112 -5.72 -7.64 1.79
C SER A 112 -4.69 -7.42 0.68
N LEU A 113 -3.64 -8.25 0.63
CA LEU A 113 -2.46 -8.00 -0.18
C LEU A 113 -2.75 -7.95 -1.69
N PRO A 114 -3.45 -8.92 -2.31
CA PRO A 114 -3.72 -8.85 -3.75
C PRO A 114 -4.62 -7.68 -4.12
N GLN A 115 -5.53 -7.25 -3.23
CA GLN A 115 -6.50 -6.20 -3.54
C GLN A 115 -5.84 -4.83 -3.49
N THR A 116 -5.07 -4.58 -2.42
CA THR A 116 -4.30 -3.35 -2.26
C THR A 116 -3.25 -3.20 -3.35
N TRP A 117 -2.55 -4.27 -3.70
CA TRP A 117 -1.50 -4.22 -4.72
C TRP A 117 -2.03 -4.18 -6.15
N ALA A 118 -3.24 -4.65 -6.42
CA ALA A 118 -3.92 -4.38 -7.69
C ALA A 118 -4.12 -2.87 -7.90
N ALA A 119 -4.47 -2.12 -6.84
CA ALA A 119 -4.59 -0.67 -6.88
C ALA A 119 -3.22 0.04 -6.92
N ILE A 120 -2.29 -0.35 -6.04
CA ILE A 120 -0.98 0.28 -5.91
C ILE A 120 -0.17 0.14 -7.21
N SER A 121 -0.26 -1.00 -7.89
CA SER A 121 0.50 -1.23 -9.12
C SER A 121 0.10 -0.33 -10.29
N GLY A 122 -1.11 0.23 -10.27
CA GLY A 122 -1.69 0.95 -11.41
C GLY A 122 -1.96 0.09 -12.64
N ALA A 123 -1.68 -1.22 -12.58
CA ALA A 123 -1.84 -2.15 -13.69
C ALA A 123 -3.13 -2.98 -13.59
N GLY A 124 -3.81 -2.98 -12.44
CA GLY A 124 -5.10 -3.64 -12.28
C GLY A 124 -6.21 -2.99 -13.10
N SER A 125 -7.12 -3.81 -13.62
CA SER A 125 -8.32 -3.31 -14.29
C SER A 125 -9.13 -2.37 -13.37
N PRO A 126 -9.42 -1.11 -13.77
CA PRO A 126 -10.07 -0.12 -12.90
C PRO A 126 -11.37 -0.62 -12.25
N ASP A 127 -12.27 -1.21 -13.05
CA ASP A 127 -13.55 -1.71 -12.56
C ASP A 127 -13.37 -2.82 -11.52
N ARG A 128 -12.38 -3.71 -11.74
CA ARG A 128 -12.10 -4.80 -10.79
C ARG A 128 -11.40 -4.30 -9.53
N VAL A 129 -10.52 -3.32 -9.66
CA VAL A 129 -9.86 -2.69 -8.51
C VAL A 129 -10.90 -2.04 -7.60
N ASP A 130 -11.89 -1.33 -8.16
CA ASP A 130 -12.96 -0.73 -7.36
C ASP A 130 -13.78 -1.79 -6.62
N VAL A 131 -14.16 -2.87 -7.30
CA VAL A 131 -14.88 -4.00 -6.67
C VAL A 131 -14.01 -4.71 -5.61
N ALA A 132 -12.72 -4.88 -5.86
CA ALA A 132 -11.79 -5.53 -4.93
C ALA A 132 -11.55 -4.69 -3.66
N LEU A 133 -11.40 -3.36 -3.80
CA LEU A 133 -11.24 -2.46 -2.67
C LEU A 133 -12.53 -2.31 -1.86
N LEU A 134 -13.70 -2.32 -2.51
CA LEU A 134 -14.98 -2.38 -1.81
C LEU A 134 -15.11 -3.68 -1.00
N SER A 135 -14.80 -4.82 -1.62
CA SER A 135 -14.83 -6.12 -0.93
C SER A 135 -13.84 -6.17 0.25
N LEU A 136 -12.66 -5.58 0.08
CA LEU A 136 -11.67 -5.43 1.15
C LEU A 136 -12.23 -4.58 2.29
N GLU A 137 -12.81 -3.41 1.99
CA GLU A 137 -13.37 -2.52 3.01
C GLU A 137 -14.48 -3.23 3.81
N GLU A 138 -15.43 -3.86 3.11
CA GLU A 138 -16.55 -4.57 3.73
C GLU A 138 -16.12 -5.74 4.62
N ASN A 139 -15.06 -6.46 4.26
CA ASN A 139 -14.67 -7.70 4.96
C ASN A 139 -13.51 -7.51 5.95
N LEU A 140 -12.60 -6.57 5.69
CA LEU A 140 -11.33 -6.45 6.41
C LEU A 140 -11.21 -5.16 7.24
N VAL A 141 -12.00 -4.12 6.96
CA VAL A 141 -12.01 -2.90 7.79
C VAL A 141 -13.10 -3.01 8.84
N ARG A 142 -12.70 -3.13 10.10
CA ARG A 142 -13.59 -3.17 11.27
C ARG A 142 -13.55 -1.82 11.96
N GLU A 143 -14.38 -0.90 11.50
CA GLU A 143 -14.49 0.47 12.05
C GLU A 143 -14.79 0.45 13.56
N ALA A 144 -15.71 -0.40 14.02
CA ALA A 144 -16.07 -0.49 15.45
C ALA A 144 -14.91 -0.94 16.36
N ASP A 145 -13.88 -1.57 15.79
CA ASP A 145 -12.73 -2.07 16.53
C ASP A 145 -11.45 -1.28 16.27
N ASP A 146 -11.48 -0.29 15.38
CA ASP A 146 -10.30 0.36 14.81
C ASP A 146 -9.29 -0.66 14.27
N LEU A 147 -9.73 -1.62 13.46
CA LEU A 147 -8.85 -2.64 12.87
C LEU A 147 -8.95 -2.72 11.34
N ILE A 148 -7.82 -3.00 10.71
CA ILE A 148 -7.70 -3.34 9.29
C ILE A 148 -7.01 -4.71 9.20
N LEU A 149 -7.79 -5.77 9.01
CA LEU A 149 -7.30 -7.15 9.07
C LEU A 149 -6.45 -7.50 7.83
N LEU A 150 -5.46 -8.38 8.01
CA LEU A 150 -4.66 -8.91 6.90
C LEU A 150 -5.50 -9.84 6.01
N PHE A 151 -6.28 -10.73 6.61
CA PHE A 151 -7.26 -11.57 5.93
C PHE A 151 -8.34 -12.04 6.90
N THR A 152 -9.44 -12.58 6.35
CA THR A 152 -10.53 -13.13 7.16
C THR A 152 -11.25 -14.28 6.44
N PRO A 153 -11.81 -15.26 7.17
CA PRO A 153 -11.55 -15.58 8.58
C PRO A 153 -10.10 -16.02 8.83
N PRO A 154 -9.56 -15.92 10.05
CA PRO A 154 -8.26 -16.50 10.39
C PRO A 154 -8.24 -18.02 10.20
N PHE A 155 -7.05 -18.61 10.03
CA PHE A 155 -6.88 -20.06 10.06
C PHE A 155 -7.05 -20.61 11.47
N ASP A 156 -7.76 -21.73 11.60
CA ASP A 156 -7.97 -22.46 12.86
C ASP A 156 -7.97 -23.97 12.60
N LYS A 157 -8.87 -24.43 11.71
CA LYS A 157 -9.19 -25.84 11.52
C LYS A 157 -8.83 -26.38 10.14
N THR A 158 -8.34 -25.55 9.22
CA THR A 158 -7.95 -26.00 7.88
C THR A 158 -6.99 -27.19 7.94
N SER A 159 -7.25 -28.21 7.12
CA SER A 159 -6.31 -29.34 6.91
C SER A 159 -5.17 -28.99 5.96
N ALA A 160 -5.28 -27.87 5.22
CA ALA A 160 -4.24 -27.42 4.30
C ALA A 160 -2.95 -27.07 5.06
N ASP A 161 -1.82 -27.43 4.44
CA ASP A 161 -0.49 -27.13 4.94
C ASP A 161 -0.03 -25.75 4.44
N VAL A 162 -0.53 -24.70 5.08
CA VAL A 162 -0.22 -23.31 4.70
C VAL A 162 1.11 -22.81 5.25
N GLY A 163 1.60 -23.43 6.32
CA GLY A 163 2.85 -23.01 6.97
C GLY A 163 2.73 -22.68 8.44
N TYR A 164 3.76 -22.03 8.98
CA TYR A 164 3.85 -21.74 10.41
C TYR A 164 2.80 -20.74 10.89
N ILE A 165 2.10 -20.04 9.98
CA ILE A 165 1.00 -19.12 10.32
C ILE A 165 -0.05 -19.77 11.22
N LYS A 166 -0.26 -21.09 11.10
CA LYS A 166 -1.17 -21.88 11.96
C LYS A 166 -0.65 -22.08 13.39
N GLY A 167 0.60 -21.72 13.67
CA GLY A 167 1.17 -21.70 15.02
C GLY A 167 0.66 -20.52 15.85
N TYR A 168 0.06 -19.50 15.23
CA TYR A 168 -0.55 -18.39 15.93
C TYR A 168 -2.03 -18.62 16.22
N PRO A 169 -2.53 -18.18 17.39
CA PRO A 169 -3.96 -18.14 17.66
C PRO A 169 -4.72 -17.35 16.58
N PRO A 170 -5.97 -17.73 16.25
CA PRO A 170 -6.80 -16.98 15.32
C PRO A 170 -6.96 -15.51 15.73
N GLY A 171 -6.56 -14.60 14.85
CA GLY A 171 -6.61 -13.16 15.05
C GLY A 171 -5.33 -12.53 15.64
N VAL A 172 -4.22 -13.25 15.66
CA VAL A 172 -2.92 -12.77 16.14
C VAL A 172 -1.91 -12.70 14.99
N ARG A 173 -1.16 -11.60 14.91
CA ARG A 173 -0.13 -11.36 13.89
C ARG A 173 -0.63 -11.61 12.45
N GLU A 174 0.10 -12.41 11.68
CA GLU A 174 -0.23 -12.74 10.30
C GLU A 174 -1.53 -13.58 10.22
N ASN A 175 -1.92 -14.31 11.27
CA ASN A 175 -3.11 -15.16 11.24
C ASN A 175 -4.41 -14.37 11.47
N GLY A 176 -4.79 -13.53 10.51
CA GLY A 176 -6.04 -12.75 10.50
C GLY A 176 -6.11 -11.61 11.53
N GLY A 177 -4.99 -11.26 12.16
CA GLY A 177 -4.85 -9.99 12.88
C GLY A 177 -4.69 -8.81 11.92
N GLN A 178 -4.65 -7.59 12.45
CA GLN A 178 -4.12 -6.46 11.69
C GLN A 178 -2.60 -6.57 11.67
N TYR A 179 -2.01 -6.72 10.48
CA TYR A 179 -0.59 -6.54 10.29
C TYR A 179 -0.36 -5.11 9.79
N THR A 180 0.12 -4.21 10.66
CA THR A 180 0.04 -2.75 10.45
C THR A 180 0.78 -2.27 9.20
N HIS A 181 1.83 -3.00 8.78
CA HIS A 181 2.52 -2.76 7.50
C HIS A 181 1.58 -2.97 6.30
N ALA A 182 0.84 -4.08 6.25
CA ALA A 182 -0.15 -4.31 5.20
C ALA A 182 -1.34 -3.35 5.30
N ALA A 183 -1.74 -3.00 6.52
CA ALA A 183 -2.81 -2.02 6.73
C ALA A 183 -2.43 -0.62 6.19
N ALA A 184 -1.16 -0.21 6.29
CA ALA A 184 -0.68 1.02 5.68
C ALA A 184 -0.83 1.00 4.15
N TRP A 185 -0.66 -0.16 3.50
CA TRP A 185 -0.94 -0.31 2.07
C TRP A 185 -2.42 -0.19 1.71
N VAL A 186 -3.33 -0.51 2.62
CA VAL A 186 -4.77 -0.24 2.41
C VAL A 186 -4.99 1.27 2.30
N ALA A 187 -4.46 2.05 3.24
CA ALA A 187 -4.55 3.51 3.17
C ALA A 187 -3.89 4.08 1.91
N MET A 188 -2.72 3.55 1.54
CA MET A 188 -2.01 3.89 0.30
C MET A 188 -2.86 3.64 -0.95
N ALA A 189 -3.55 2.50 -1.02
CA ALA A 189 -4.41 2.17 -2.14
C ALA A 189 -5.54 3.20 -2.30
N PHE A 190 -6.23 3.57 -1.22
CA PHE A 190 -7.29 4.58 -1.27
C PHE A 190 -6.75 5.99 -1.60
N ALA A 191 -5.58 6.37 -1.09
CA ALA A 191 -4.91 7.60 -1.48
C ALA A 191 -4.63 7.62 -3.00
N ARG A 192 -4.10 6.53 -3.57
CA ARG A 192 -3.85 6.41 -5.01
C ARG A 192 -5.13 6.40 -5.86
N ARG A 193 -6.27 5.96 -5.31
CA ARG A 193 -7.59 6.13 -5.95
C ARG A 193 -8.10 7.57 -5.91
N GLY A 194 -7.52 8.42 -5.07
CA GLY A 194 -7.92 9.81 -4.91
C GLY A 194 -8.94 10.05 -3.80
N ASP A 195 -9.11 9.09 -2.88
CA ASP A 195 -10.01 9.19 -1.73
C ASP A 195 -9.22 9.55 -0.46
N GLY A 196 -8.96 10.85 -0.29
CA GLY A 196 -8.17 11.36 0.83
C GLY A 196 -8.90 11.30 2.18
N ASP A 197 -10.23 11.44 2.18
CA ASP A 197 -11.05 11.28 3.38
C ASP A 197 -10.87 9.86 3.95
N LYS A 198 -10.96 8.84 3.09
CA LYS A 198 -10.78 7.45 3.49
C LYS A 198 -9.33 7.12 3.82
N ALA A 199 -8.37 7.57 3.01
CA ALA A 199 -6.95 7.32 3.28
C ALA A 199 -6.55 7.83 4.67
N VAL A 200 -6.94 9.05 5.03
CA VAL A 200 -6.64 9.61 6.35
C VAL A 200 -7.43 8.92 7.46
N ARG A 201 -8.70 8.56 7.25
CA ARG A 201 -9.46 7.78 8.24
C ARG A 201 -8.75 6.48 8.59
N LEU A 202 -8.31 5.72 7.57
CA LEU A 202 -7.57 4.47 7.76
C LEU A 202 -6.23 4.70 8.46
N LEU A 203 -5.48 5.76 8.10
CA LEU A 203 -4.22 6.09 8.79
C LEU A 203 -4.43 6.48 10.26
N ARG A 204 -5.54 7.12 10.59
CA ARG A 204 -5.91 7.42 11.98
C ARG A 204 -6.17 6.14 12.76
N MET A 205 -6.84 5.15 12.17
CA MET A 205 -6.98 3.82 12.80
C MET A 205 -5.60 3.20 13.10
N LEU A 206 -4.55 3.49 12.32
CA LEU A 206 -3.20 2.95 12.57
C LEU A 206 -2.37 3.77 13.56
N ASN A 207 -2.80 4.99 13.90
CA ASN A 207 -2.00 5.92 14.68
C ASN A 207 -1.95 5.53 16.17
N PRO A 208 -0.76 5.24 16.73
CA PRO A 208 -0.59 4.88 18.14
C PRO A 208 -1.13 5.92 19.12
N VAL A 209 -1.10 7.20 18.75
CA VAL A 209 -1.65 8.29 19.58
C VAL A 209 -3.18 8.24 19.62
N GLU A 210 -3.82 7.92 18.49
CA GLU A 210 -5.29 7.77 18.46
C GLU A 210 -5.72 6.51 19.22
N ARG A 211 -4.95 5.42 19.13
CA ARG A 211 -5.20 4.15 19.84
C ARG A 211 -5.01 4.21 21.35
N ALA A 212 -4.56 5.33 21.86
CA ALA A 212 -4.22 5.53 23.26
C ALA A 212 -4.66 6.91 23.74
N ARG A 213 -5.68 7.47 23.08
CA ARG A 213 -6.18 8.81 23.31
C ARG A 213 -6.86 8.93 24.67
N GLU A 214 -7.75 7.98 24.98
CA GLU A 214 -8.43 7.89 26.26
C GLU A 214 -7.88 6.74 27.12
N ASP A 215 -8.16 6.74 28.42
CA ASP A 215 -7.66 5.71 29.34
C ASP A 215 -8.17 4.30 28.99
N GLU A 216 -9.42 4.17 28.53
CA GLU A 216 -9.96 2.88 28.08
C GLU A 216 -9.23 2.37 26.83
N ASP A 217 -8.90 3.24 25.89
CA ASP A 217 -8.15 2.88 24.68
C ASP A 217 -6.73 2.41 25.03
N ARG A 218 -6.09 3.08 26.01
CA ARG A 218 -4.77 2.69 26.52
C ARG A 218 -4.78 1.30 27.15
N GLU A 219 -5.80 1.01 27.97
CA GLU A 219 -5.99 -0.32 28.59
C GLU A 219 -6.32 -1.39 27.55
N ARG A 220 -6.96 -1.03 26.43
CA ARG A 220 -7.19 -1.91 25.28
C ARG A 220 -5.92 -2.15 24.47
N TYR A 221 -5.18 -1.10 24.12
CA TYR A 221 -4.00 -1.14 23.24
C TYR A 221 -2.76 -1.76 23.90
N LYS A 222 -2.54 -1.51 25.19
CA LYS A 222 -1.50 -2.15 26.04
C LYS A 222 -0.04 -2.03 25.57
N VAL A 223 0.25 -1.16 24.62
CA VAL A 223 1.61 -0.89 24.14
C VAL A 223 1.86 0.61 24.02
N GLU A 224 3.06 0.99 23.61
CA GLU A 224 3.51 2.38 23.61
C GLU A 224 2.72 3.27 22.63
N PRO A 225 2.21 4.44 23.07
CA PRO A 225 1.38 5.32 22.24
C PRO A 225 2.18 6.26 21.32
N TYR A 226 3.48 6.03 21.18
CA TYR A 226 4.42 6.91 20.47
C TYR A 226 5.30 6.17 19.45
N VAL A 227 5.09 4.85 19.28
CA VAL A 227 5.73 4.03 18.23
C VAL A 227 4.69 3.15 17.55
N MET A 228 4.90 2.85 16.28
CA MET A 228 4.02 1.94 15.53
C MET A 228 4.15 0.50 16.07
N ALA A 229 3.01 -0.14 16.32
CA ALA A 229 2.94 -1.58 16.52
C ALA A 229 3.02 -2.33 15.18
N GLY A 230 3.72 -3.47 15.17
CA GLY A 230 3.81 -4.35 14.02
C GLY A 230 2.47 -5.01 13.71
N ASP A 231 1.74 -5.37 14.76
CA ASP A 231 0.42 -5.96 14.64
C ASP A 231 -0.54 -5.51 15.75
N VAL A 232 -1.85 -5.63 15.48
CA VAL A 232 -2.92 -5.38 16.43
C VAL A 232 -3.93 -6.52 16.35
N TYR A 233 -4.29 -7.08 17.48
CA TYR A 233 -5.00 -8.36 17.53
C TYR A 233 -6.49 -8.18 17.22
N SER A 234 -7.05 -9.14 16.49
CA SER A 234 -8.49 -9.36 16.32
C SER A 234 -9.01 -10.55 17.14
N LEU A 235 -8.13 -11.19 17.92
CA LEU A 235 -8.45 -12.26 18.86
C LEU A 235 -9.54 -11.80 19.85
N ALA A 236 -10.64 -12.56 19.94
CA ALA A 236 -11.87 -12.14 20.62
C ALA A 236 -11.69 -11.63 22.07
N SER A 237 -10.75 -12.17 22.84
CA SER A 237 -10.49 -11.74 24.22
C SER A 237 -9.46 -10.61 24.35
N GLN A 238 -8.86 -10.16 23.24
CA GLN A 238 -7.75 -9.20 23.19
C GLN A 238 -7.88 -8.23 22.00
N VAL A 239 -9.11 -7.97 21.52
CA VAL A 239 -9.33 -7.12 20.34
C VAL A 239 -8.77 -5.72 20.57
N GLY A 240 -7.96 -5.22 19.63
CA GLY A 240 -7.33 -3.91 19.71
C GLY A 240 -6.01 -3.89 20.48
N ARG A 241 -5.58 -5.00 21.07
CA ARG A 241 -4.27 -5.10 21.74
C ARG A 241 -3.15 -5.02 20.71
N GLY A 242 -2.19 -4.11 20.93
CA GLY A 242 -0.96 -4.02 20.16
C GLY A 242 0.00 -5.16 20.47
N GLY A 243 0.74 -5.57 19.44
CA GLY A 243 1.80 -6.56 19.48
C GLY A 243 3.04 -6.07 18.72
N TRP A 244 4.20 -6.63 19.06
CA TRP A 244 5.48 -6.42 18.35
C TRP A 244 5.75 -4.93 18.06
N THR A 245 6.11 -4.15 19.08
CA THR A 245 6.44 -2.72 18.90
C THR A 245 7.89 -2.51 18.47
N TRP A 246 8.21 -1.27 18.09
CA TRP A 246 9.53 -0.77 17.68
C TRP A 246 10.07 -1.33 16.36
N TYR A 247 10.30 -2.64 16.27
CA TYR A 247 10.98 -3.25 15.14
C TYR A 247 9.99 -3.66 14.04
N THR A 248 9.45 -2.70 13.30
CA THR A 248 8.48 -3.00 12.23
C THR A 248 8.64 -2.10 11.02
N GLY A 249 8.49 -2.69 9.83
CA GLY A 249 8.40 -1.94 8.57
C GLY A 249 7.17 -1.03 8.49
N ALA A 250 6.17 -1.22 9.38
CA ALA A 250 5.00 -0.37 9.46
C ALA A 250 5.35 1.11 9.65
N ALA A 251 6.37 1.43 10.45
CA ALA A 251 6.81 2.81 10.66
C ALA A 251 7.24 3.49 9.35
N ALA A 252 8.06 2.81 8.54
CA ALA A 252 8.52 3.33 7.27
C ALA A 252 7.37 3.51 6.27
N TRP A 253 6.48 2.53 6.16
CA TRP A 253 5.33 2.61 5.25
C TRP A 253 4.34 3.67 5.68
N THR A 254 3.94 3.73 6.94
CA THR A 254 3.03 4.78 7.43
C THR A 254 3.62 6.18 7.18
N TYR A 255 4.93 6.37 7.40
CA TYR A 255 5.59 7.64 7.08
C TYR A 255 5.52 7.98 5.58
N ARG A 256 5.83 7.02 4.70
CA ARG A 256 5.75 7.23 3.25
C ARG A 256 4.32 7.50 2.79
N VAL A 257 3.32 6.79 3.31
CA VAL A 257 1.93 7.01 2.92
C VAL A 257 1.46 8.41 3.33
N TRP A 258 1.78 8.85 4.55
CA TRP A 258 1.50 10.23 4.96
C TRP A 258 2.20 11.24 4.06
N LEU A 259 3.51 11.12 3.87
CA LEU A 259 4.29 12.14 3.17
C LEU A 259 4.07 12.13 1.65
N GLU A 260 4.20 10.97 1.01
CA GLU A 260 4.25 10.83 -0.45
C GLU A 260 2.86 10.70 -1.10
N GLU A 261 1.89 10.12 -0.39
CA GLU A 261 0.58 9.78 -0.97
C GLU A 261 -0.53 10.71 -0.49
N VAL A 262 -0.59 11.00 0.82
CA VAL A 262 -1.59 11.94 1.38
C VAL A 262 -1.16 13.39 1.18
N LEU A 263 0.03 13.75 1.67
CA LEU A 263 0.56 15.11 1.50
C LEU A 263 1.15 15.33 0.10
N GLY A 264 1.33 14.26 -0.68
CA GLY A 264 1.71 14.33 -2.09
C GLY A 264 3.14 14.80 -2.34
N PHE A 265 4.03 14.73 -1.34
CA PHE A 265 5.42 15.18 -1.46
C PHE A 265 6.24 14.13 -2.25
N GLN A 266 6.56 14.42 -3.50
CA GLN A 266 7.22 13.49 -4.41
C GLN A 266 8.48 14.11 -5.01
N ARG A 267 9.65 13.58 -4.65
CA ARG A 267 10.95 14.06 -5.16
C ARG A 267 11.61 13.03 -6.05
N ARG A 268 11.97 13.42 -7.28
CA ARG A 268 12.79 12.64 -8.22
C ARG A 268 14.01 13.47 -8.62
N GLY A 269 15.17 13.16 -8.05
CA GLY A 269 16.36 14.01 -8.21
C GLY A 269 16.14 15.39 -7.58
N ASP A 270 16.35 16.44 -8.35
CA ASP A 270 16.05 17.83 -8.00
C ASP A 270 14.63 18.26 -8.38
N ALA A 271 13.84 17.42 -9.06
CA ALA A 271 12.45 17.72 -9.35
C ALA A 271 11.55 17.36 -8.15
N LEU A 272 10.79 18.33 -7.67
CA LEU A 272 9.78 18.17 -6.63
C LEU A 272 8.38 18.42 -7.21
N THR A 273 7.51 17.43 -7.05
CA THR A 273 6.07 17.54 -7.31
C THR A 273 5.33 17.46 -5.99
N ILE A 274 4.31 18.31 -5.83
CA ILE A 274 3.39 18.28 -4.70
C ILE A 274 2.00 17.98 -5.24
N ASN A 275 1.51 16.74 -5.06
CA ASN A 275 0.21 16.29 -5.57
C ASN A 275 -0.61 15.59 -4.45
N PRO A 276 -1.18 16.36 -3.53
CA PRO A 276 -1.82 15.82 -2.34
C PRO A 276 -3.15 15.13 -2.64
N VAL A 277 -3.46 14.13 -1.82
CA VAL A 277 -4.76 13.46 -1.73
C VAL A 277 -5.22 13.54 -0.27
N ILE A 278 -5.88 14.64 0.07
CA ILE A 278 -6.24 15.00 1.45
C ILE A 278 -7.75 14.93 1.70
N PRO A 279 -8.19 14.90 2.97
CA PRO A 279 -9.59 15.09 3.32
C PRO A 279 -10.14 16.41 2.80
N LYS A 280 -11.42 16.42 2.40
CA LYS A 280 -12.05 17.61 1.83
C LYS A 280 -12.22 18.74 2.83
N ASP A 281 -12.33 18.41 4.11
CA ASP A 281 -12.46 19.38 5.20
C ASP A 281 -11.14 20.10 5.53
N TRP A 282 -10.00 19.63 5.03
CA TRP A 282 -8.72 20.31 5.21
C TRP A 282 -8.62 21.53 4.28
N ALA A 283 -8.56 22.71 4.88
CA ALA A 283 -8.34 23.97 4.16
C ALA A 283 -6.93 24.09 3.53
N GLY A 284 -5.99 23.23 3.93
CA GLY A 284 -4.60 23.27 3.50
C GLY A 284 -3.64 22.76 4.57
N PHE A 285 -2.35 22.74 4.25
CA PHE A 285 -1.28 22.37 5.18
C PHE A 285 0.04 23.03 4.79
N ARG A 286 1.07 22.89 5.65
CA ARG A 286 2.42 23.40 5.38
C ARG A 286 3.48 22.33 5.61
N ILE A 287 4.49 22.29 4.75
CA ILE A 287 5.69 21.46 4.88
C ILE A 287 6.92 22.37 4.91
N GLN A 288 7.83 22.12 5.84
CA GLN A 288 9.19 22.66 5.77
C GLN A 288 10.13 21.54 5.32
N TYR A 289 10.73 21.72 4.15
CA TYR A 289 11.63 20.74 3.56
C TYR A 289 13.01 21.34 3.35
N ARG A 290 14.05 20.63 3.78
CA ARG A 290 15.42 21.05 3.55
C ARG A 290 16.01 20.21 2.41
N TYR A 291 16.33 20.87 1.31
CA TYR A 291 17.09 20.28 0.21
C TYR A 291 18.54 20.73 0.34
N GLN A 292 19.43 19.82 0.76
CA GLN A 292 20.82 20.15 1.08
C GLN A 292 20.90 21.30 2.10
N ASN A 293 21.38 22.49 1.74
CA ASN A 293 21.47 23.65 2.62
C ASN A 293 20.31 24.64 2.44
N THR A 294 19.46 24.44 1.43
CA THR A 294 18.34 25.32 1.08
C THR A 294 17.04 24.88 1.77
N LEU A 295 16.31 25.85 2.34
CA LEU A 295 15.02 25.63 2.99
C LEU A 295 13.87 25.98 2.03
N TYR A 296 12.99 25.02 1.80
CA TYR A 296 11.72 25.19 1.11
C TYR A 296 10.57 25.21 2.12
N ARG A 297 9.75 26.26 2.05
CA ARG A 297 8.49 26.37 2.79
C ARG A 297 7.35 26.18 1.82
N ILE A 298 6.67 25.06 1.94
CA ILE A 298 5.62 24.65 1.02
C ILE A 298 4.29 24.91 1.72
N ALA A 299 3.44 25.74 1.14
CA ALA A 299 2.08 25.98 1.56
C ALA A 299 1.11 25.40 0.54
N VAL A 300 0.26 24.47 0.99
CA VAL A 300 -0.83 23.90 0.19
C VAL A 300 -2.14 24.50 0.66
N GLU A 301 -2.92 25.02 -0.27
CA GLU A 301 -4.23 25.68 -0.03
C GLU A 301 -5.33 24.90 -0.76
N ASN A 302 -6.48 24.71 -0.11
CA ASN A 302 -7.63 23.97 -0.64
C ASN A 302 -8.95 24.75 -0.49
N PRO A 303 -9.13 25.87 -1.21
CA PRO A 303 -10.33 26.70 -1.10
C PRO A 303 -11.60 26.00 -1.61
N ASP A 304 -11.45 25.06 -2.55
CA ASP A 304 -12.56 24.33 -3.16
C ASP A 304 -12.98 23.10 -2.34
N HIS A 305 -12.30 22.80 -1.22
CA HIS A 305 -12.56 21.62 -0.40
C HIS A 305 -12.61 20.32 -1.24
N CYS A 306 -11.67 20.17 -2.17
CA CYS A 306 -11.53 18.96 -2.96
C CYS A 306 -10.49 18.02 -2.34
N SER A 307 -10.55 16.73 -2.68
CA SER A 307 -9.58 15.76 -2.14
C SER A 307 -8.25 15.77 -2.89
N ARG A 308 -8.27 16.14 -4.16
CA ARG A 308 -7.10 16.18 -5.06
C ARG A 308 -7.34 17.17 -6.19
N GLY A 309 -6.27 17.44 -6.95
CA GLY A 309 -6.33 18.24 -8.16
C GLY A 309 -5.60 19.56 -7.96
N VAL A 310 -4.30 19.55 -8.24
CA VAL A 310 -3.48 20.76 -8.19
C VAL A 310 -3.76 21.62 -9.41
N THR A 311 -4.12 22.87 -9.20
CA THR A 311 -4.44 23.84 -10.25
C THR A 311 -3.27 24.77 -10.52
N LEU A 312 -2.50 25.12 -9.48
CA LEU A 312 -1.35 26.03 -9.56
C LEU A 312 -0.22 25.56 -8.63
N VAL A 313 1.02 25.72 -9.09
CA VAL A 313 2.22 25.67 -8.27
C VAL A 313 3.07 26.89 -8.58
N GLU A 314 3.51 27.63 -7.56
CA GLU A 314 4.40 28.77 -7.68
C GLU A 314 5.66 28.53 -6.84
N LEU A 315 6.82 28.93 -7.37
CA LEU A 315 8.08 29.03 -6.65
C LEU A 315 8.45 30.51 -6.58
N ASP A 316 8.55 31.05 -5.38
CA ASP A 316 8.86 32.47 -5.11
C ASP A 316 7.94 33.45 -5.88
N GLY A 317 6.66 33.11 -5.96
CA GLY A 317 5.63 33.90 -6.66
C GLY A 317 5.62 33.75 -8.18
N VAL A 318 6.45 32.88 -8.75
CA VAL A 318 6.48 32.59 -10.19
C VAL A 318 5.90 31.19 -10.45
N ALA A 319 4.94 31.10 -11.37
CA ALA A 319 4.33 29.83 -11.74
C ALA A 319 5.38 28.81 -12.24
N ALA A 320 5.34 27.61 -11.67
CA ALA A 320 6.23 26.51 -12.04
C ALA A 320 5.71 25.78 -13.28
N ALA A 321 6.57 25.62 -14.30
CA ALA A 321 6.24 24.84 -15.48
C ALA A 321 5.88 23.40 -15.11
N ASP A 322 4.82 22.87 -15.74
CA ASP A 322 4.27 21.54 -15.48
C ASP A 322 3.98 21.23 -14.01
N LYS A 323 3.86 22.26 -13.15
CA LYS A 323 3.69 22.15 -11.69
C LYS A 323 4.85 21.44 -10.98
N ILE A 324 6.05 21.53 -11.55
CA ILE A 324 7.28 20.93 -11.01
C ILE A 324 8.19 22.02 -10.46
N VAL A 325 8.55 21.90 -9.18
CA VAL A 325 9.55 22.76 -8.54
C VAL A 325 10.94 22.16 -8.76
N THR A 326 11.82 22.88 -9.46
CA THR A 326 13.24 22.52 -9.54
C THR A 326 13.97 23.00 -8.28
N LEU A 327 14.41 22.05 -7.46
CA LEU A 327 15.13 22.30 -6.23
C LEU A 327 16.57 22.78 -6.50
N ARG A 328 17.04 23.73 -5.71
CA ARG A 328 18.36 24.39 -5.81
C ARG A 328 19.04 24.35 -4.46
N ASP A 329 20.37 24.24 -4.45
CA ASP A 329 21.20 24.36 -3.24
C ASP A 329 21.96 25.69 -3.27
N ASP A 330 21.22 26.79 -3.13
CA ASP A 330 21.74 28.17 -3.12
C ASP A 330 21.79 28.78 -1.70
N ALA A 331 21.41 28.01 -0.68
CA ALA A 331 21.28 28.41 0.72
C ALA A 331 20.31 29.57 0.98
N LEU A 332 19.42 29.90 0.04
CA LEU A 332 18.37 30.89 0.21
C LEU A 332 17.05 30.21 0.61
N PRO A 333 16.19 30.85 1.42
CA PRO A 333 14.86 30.32 1.66
C PRO A 333 13.98 30.50 0.41
N HIS A 334 13.25 29.46 0.03
CA HIS A 334 12.26 29.50 -1.04
C HIS A 334 10.85 29.25 -0.50
N GLU A 335 9.88 29.94 -1.09
CA GLU A 335 8.46 29.75 -0.79
C GLU A 335 7.79 29.04 -1.97
N VAL A 336 7.13 27.92 -1.70
CA VAL A 336 6.36 27.16 -2.68
C VAL A 336 4.89 27.26 -2.31
N ARG A 337 4.07 27.76 -3.23
CA ARG A 337 2.62 27.83 -3.06
C ARG A 337 1.96 26.83 -3.99
N VAL A 338 1.06 26.02 -3.44
CA VAL A 338 0.31 25.00 -4.18
C VAL A 338 -1.17 25.21 -3.93
N LEU A 339 -1.95 25.33 -5.00
CA LEU A 339 -3.39 25.51 -4.93
C LEU A 339 -4.10 24.26 -5.43
N LEU A 340 -5.02 23.74 -4.63
CA LEU A 340 -5.98 22.73 -5.03
C LEU A 340 -7.25 23.38 -5.59
N GLY A 341 -7.89 22.70 -6.53
CA GLY A 341 -9.15 23.15 -7.10
C GLY A 341 -9.80 22.13 -8.02
N THR A 342 -11.08 22.36 -8.30
CA THR A 342 -11.91 21.48 -9.14
C THR A 342 -11.84 21.82 -10.63
N LYS A 343 -11.22 22.95 -10.99
CA LYS A 343 -11.04 23.44 -12.37
C LYS A 343 -9.60 23.91 -12.58
N GLN A 344 -9.00 23.61 -13.73
CA GLN A 344 -7.74 24.27 -14.11
C GLN A 344 -8.00 25.78 -14.26
N PRO A 345 -7.09 26.66 -13.83
CA PRO A 345 -7.23 28.10 -14.07
C PRO A 345 -7.29 28.31 -15.59
N ALA A 346 -8.22 29.16 -16.03
CA ALA A 346 -8.44 29.49 -17.44
C ALA A 346 -7.24 30.18 -18.08
#